data_AF-A0A5C4YDB7-F1
#
_entry.id   AF-A0A5C4YDB7-F1
#
_cell.length_a   1.000
_cell.length_b   1.000
_cell.length_c   1.000
_cell.angle_alpha   90.00
_cell.angle_beta   90.00
_cell.angle_gamma   90.00
#
_symmetry.space_group_name_H-M   'P 1'
#
loop_
_entity.id
_entity.type
_entity.pdbx_description
1 polymer ?
#
loop_
_entity_poly.entity_id
_entity_poly.type
_entity_poly.pdbx_seq_one_letter_code
_entity_poly.pdbx_strand_id
1 'polypeptide(L)'
;PSKIAIDPYKISFFNSKNIPKNNYEFILEKCYIIALRSRKSDVFIRVSCMDKILEFALEKQEFLKFDLKLYEELSLYFYEDAICFLN
;
A
#
# COMPACT_ATOMS: atom_id res chain seq x y z
N PRO A 1 6.24 -23.59 5.31
CA PRO A 1 6.43 -22.12 5.48
C PRO A 1 5.15 -21.48 6.03
N SER A 2 5.25 -20.80 7.17
CA SER A 2 4.14 -20.00 7.71
C SER A 2 3.73 -18.95 6.68
N LYS A 3 2.42 -18.79 6.44
CA LYS A 3 1.93 -17.75 5.54
C LYS A 3 1.94 -16.43 6.30
N ILE A 4 2.18 -15.33 5.60
CA ILE A 4 2.15 -14.00 6.19
C ILE A 4 0.95 -13.27 5.59
N ALA A 5 0.20 -12.57 6.44
CA ALA A 5 -0.74 -11.53 6.04
C ALA A 5 -0.21 -10.17 6.51
N ILE A 6 -0.53 -9.11 5.76
CA ILE A 6 -0.20 -7.73 6.11
C ILE A 6 -1.53 -6.99 6.28
N ASP A 7 -1.66 -6.24 7.38
CA ASP A 7 -2.84 -5.43 7.64
C ASP A 7 -2.94 -4.29 6.59
N PRO A 8 -3.99 -4.26 5.76
CA PRO A 8 -4.13 -3.25 4.70
C PRO A 8 -4.26 -1.81 5.23
N TYR A 9 -4.64 -1.62 6.49
CA TYR A 9 -4.74 -0.29 7.12
C TYR A 9 -3.42 0.22 7.70
N LYS A 10 -2.41 -0.65 7.78
CA LYS A 10 -1.06 -0.31 8.26
C LYS A 10 -0.02 -0.24 7.14
N ILE A 11 -0.47 -0.34 5.90
CA ILE A 11 0.37 -0.12 4.72
C ILE A 11 0.24 1.34 4.31
N SER A 12 1.38 2.03 4.27
CA SER A 12 1.51 3.36 3.71
C SER A 12 2.28 3.32 2.40
N PHE A 13 2.32 4.44 1.67
CA PHE A 13 3.01 4.51 0.39
C PHE A 13 3.78 5.82 0.23
N PHE A 14 4.75 5.80 -0.69
CA PHE A 14 5.33 6.99 -1.27
C PHE A 14 5.45 6.83 -2.78
N ASN A 15 5.41 7.95 -3.48
CA ASN A 15 5.67 8.02 -4.92
C ASN A 15 6.79 9.03 -5.19
N SER A 16 7.15 9.22 -6.46
CA SER A 16 8.19 10.17 -6.87
C SER A 16 7.93 11.61 -6.40
N LYS A 17 6.70 11.96 -6.05
CA LYS A 17 6.31 13.30 -5.56
C LYS A 17 6.47 13.46 -4.04
N ASN A 18 6.47 12.36 -3.29
CA ASN A 18 6.45 12.36 -1.82
C ASN A 18 7.42 11.32 -1.25
N ILE A 19 8.71 11.43 -1.59
CA ILE A 19 9.75 10.56 -1.06
C ILE A 19 10.07 10.99 0.39
N PRO A 20 9.86 10.15 1.39
CA PRO A 20 10.12 10.52 2.76
C PRO A 20 11.61 10.40 3.10
N LYS A 21 12.08 11.18 4.09
CA LYS A 21 13.47 11.18 4.56
C LYS A 21 13.78 10.17 5.67
N ASN A 22 12.85 9.26 5.97
CA ASN A 22 12.96 8.35 7.11
C ASN A 22 13.43 6.94 6.69
N ASN A 23 14.05 6.23 7.64
CA ASN A 23 14.30 4.80 7.51
C ASN A 23 12.98 4.05 7.75
N TYR A 24 12.56 3.29 6.73
CA TYR A 24 11.45 2.36 6.81
C TYR A 24 11.97 0.94 7.03
N GLU A 25 11.33 0.18 7.92
CA GLU A 25 11.76 -1.20 8.25
C GLU A 25 11.50 -2.16 7.10
N PHE A 26 10.31 -2.07 6.49
CA PHE A 26 9.92 -2.91 5.36
C PHE A 26 9.42 -2.04 4.22
N ILE A 27 10.02 -2.24 3.04
CA ILE A 27 9.69 -1.52 1.80
C ILE A 27 9.41 -2.52 0.69
N LEU A 28 8.35 -2.27 -0.08
CA LEU A 28 8.09 -2.93 -1.34
C LEU A 28 8.18 -1.88 -2.45
N GLU A 29 9.24 -1.95 -3.24
CA GLU A 29 9.48 -1.02 -4.35
C GLU A 29 8.75 -1.47 -5.63
N LYS A 30 8.55 -0.52 -6.56
CA LYS A 30 8.00 -0.75 -7.91
C LYS A 30 6.66 -1.51 -7.90
N CYS A 31 5.72 -1.01 -7.11
CA CYS A 31 4.35 -1.48 -7.09
C CYS A 31 3.49 -0.63 -8.03
N TYR A 32 2.63 -1.28 -8.81
CA TYR A 32 1.75 -0.60 -9.77
C TYR A 32 0.30 -0.71 -9.36
N ILE A 33 -0.45 0.40 -9.37
CA ILE A 33 -1.89 0.39 -9.08
C ILE A 33 -2.63 -0.37 -10.18
N ILE A 34 -3.37 -1.41 -9.81
CA ILE A 34 -4.15 -2.24 -10.75
C ILE A 34 -5.66 -2.14 -10.54
N ALA A 35 -6.12 -1.71 -9.36
CA ALA A 35 -7.53 -1.43 -9.12
C ALA A 35 -7.74 -0.42 -7.99
N LEU A 36 -8.84 0.33 -8.09
CA LEU A 36 -9.29 1.29 -7.09
C LEU A 36 -10.75 0.99 -6.76
N ARG A 37 -11.06 0.79 -5.47
CA ARG A 37 -12.42 0.48 -5.02
C ARG A 37 -12.79 1.33 -3.81
N SER A 38 -13.75 2.23 -3.98
CA SER A 38 -14.30 2.99 -2.86
C SER A 38 -15.31 2.16 -2.06
N ARG A 39 -15.23 2.22 -0.73
CA ARG A 39 -16.19 1.59 0.19
C ARG A 39 -16.32 2.44 1.46
N LYS A 40 -17.51 2.95 1.74
CA LYS A 40 -17.79 3.84 2.88
C LYS A 40 -16.84 5.05 2.91
N SER A 41 -16.04 5.18 3.95
CA SER A 41 -15.05 6.25 4.17
C SER A 41 -13.73 6.00 3.47
N ASP A 42 -13.51 4.80 2.92
CA ASP A 42 -12.18 4.37 2.49
C ASP A 42 -12.13 4.12 0.98
N VAL A 43 -10.91 4.17 0.45
CA VAL A 43 -10.56 3.72 -0.89
C VAL A 43 -9.53 2.61 -0.74
N PHE A 44 -9.88 1.42 -1.23
CA PHE A 44 -9.00 0.27 -1.28
C PHE A 44 -8.25 0.31 -2.61
N ILE A 45 -6.93 0.37 -2.53
CA ILE A 45 -6.02 0.41 -3.67
C ILE A 45 -5.32 -0.94 -3.77
N ARG A 46 -5.56 -1.65 -4.87
CA ARG A 46 -4.83 -2.87 -5.19
C ARG A 46 -3.61 -2.54 -6.02
N VAL A 47 -2.50 -3.13 -5.64
CA VAL A 47 -1.24 -3.00 -6.35
C VAL A 47 -0.66 -4.35 -6.71
N SER A 48 0.04 -4.39 -7.84
CA SER A 48 0.92 -5.50 -8.22
C SER A 48 2.34 -5.12 -7.83
N CYS A 49 2.97 -5.90 -6.94
CA CYS A 49 4.37 -5.76 -6.55
C CYS A 49 5.09 -7.06 -6.90
N MET A 50 5.97 -7.03 -7.90
CA MET A 50 6.63 -8.24 -8.44
C MET A 50 5.60 -9.32 -8.84
N ASP A 51 5.63 -10.49 -8.20
CA ASP A 51 4.73 -11.63 -8.43
C ASP A 51 3.56 -11.68 -7.42
N LYS A 52 3.38 -10.64 -6.61
CA LYS A 52 2.34 -10.56 -5.56
C LYS A 52 1.35 -9.44 -5.84
N ILE A 53 0.12 -9.64 -5.37
CA ILE A 53 -0.91 -8.63 -5.32
C ILE A 53 -1.15 -8.28 -3.85
N LEU A 54 -1.17 -6.99 -3.55
CA LEU A 54 -1.48 -6.44 -2.24
C LEU A 54 -2.63 -5.44 -2.36
N GLU A 55 -3.30 -5.19 -1.24
CA GLU A 55 -4.33 -4.16 -1.11
C GLU A 55 -3.98 -3.31 0.11
N PHE A 56 -4.06 -1.99 -0.03
CA PHE A 56 -3.97 -1.06 1.10
C PHE A 56 -5.17 -0.12 1.10
N ALA A 57 -5.49 0.42 2.26
CA ALA A 57 -6.61 1.33 2.45
C ALA A 57 -6.12 2.76 2.68
N LEU A 58 -6.79 3.72 2.05
CA LEU A 58 -6.68 5.14 2.38
C LEU A 58 -8.04 5.69 2.74
N GLU A 59 -8.08 6.64 3.67
CA GLU A 59 -9.27 7.45 3.85
C GLU A 59 -9.57 8.23 2.56
N LYS A 60 -10.85 8.33 2.20
CA LYS A 60 -11.28 8.99 0.96
C LYS A 60 -10.79 10.44 0.87
N GLN A 61 -10.72 11.15 2.00
CA GLN A 61 -10.21 12.52 2.03
C GLN A 61 -8.71 12.58 1.74
N GLU A 62 -7.94 11.60 2.19
CA GLU A 62 -6.51 11.51 1.89
C GLU A 62 -6.28 11.09 0.45
N PHE A 63 -7.02 10.08 -0.04
CA PHE A 63 -6.95 9.64 -1.43
C PHE A 63 -7.11 10.80 -2.43
N LEU A 64 -8.07 11.70 -2.17
CA LEU A 64 -8.33 12.88 -3.00
C LEU A 64 -7.16 13.88 -3.04
N LYS A 65 -6.27 13.89 -2.02
CA LYS A 65 -5.08 14.76 -1.99
C LYS A 65 -3.96 14.23 -2.88
N PHE A 66 -3.87 12.91 -3.06
CA PHE A 66 -2.75 12.27 -3.75
C PHE A 66 -2.97 12.09 -5.26
N ASP A 67 -4.21 12.19 -5.76
CA ASP A 67 -4.58 12.01 -7.18
C ASP A 67 -4.02 10.68 -7.76
N LEU A 68 -4.13 9.60 -6.99
CA LEU A 68 -3.63 8.28 -7.36
C LEU A 68 -4.39 7.71 -8.56
N LYS A 69 -3.66 7.18 -9.55
CA LYS A 69 -4.25 6.68 -10.81
C LYS A 69 -3.91 5.21 -11.07
N LEU A 70 -4.75 4.56 -11.86
CA LEU A 70 -4.43 3.24 -12.40
C LEU A 70 -3.09 3.30 -13.14
N TYR A 71 -2.30 2.24 -12.97
CA TYR A 71 -0.95 2.05 -13.52
C TYR A 71 0.13 3.00 -12.99
N GLU A 72 -0.19 3.86 -12.02
CA GLU A 72 0.82 4.66 -11.33
C GLU A 72 1.77 3.75 -10.54
N GLU A 73 3.06 4.05 -10.63
CA GLU A 73 4.11 3.42 -9.84
C GLU A 73 4.23 4.10 -8.47
N LEU A 74 4.26 3.29 -7.43
CA LEU A 74 4.50 3.71 -6.06
C LEU A 74 5.35 2.66 -5.33
N SER A 75 5.87 3.04 -4.17
CA SER A 75 6.46 2.09 -3.22
C SER A 75 5.58 2.02 -1.98
N LEU A 76 5.43 0.83 -1.44
CA LEU A 76 4.74 0.60 -0.17
C LEU A 76 5.73 0.48 0.96
N TYR A 77 5.32 0.89 2.16
CA TYR A 77 6.07 0.65 3.38
C TYR A 77 5.13 0.34 4.54
N PHE A 78 5.66 -0.38 5.52
CA PHE A 78 4.98 -0.74 6.75
C PHE A 78 6.01 -1.09 7.83
N TYR A 79 5.54 -1.25 9.06
CA TYR A 79 6.34 -1.64 10.22
C TYR A 79 6.00 -3.07 10.64
N GLU A 80 6.80 -3.65 11.55
CA GLU A 80 6.61 -5.03 12.02
C GLU A 80 5.19 -5.31 12.55
N ASP A 81 4.54 -4.31 13.17
CA ASP A 81 3.20 -4.44 13.74
C ASP A 81 2.07 -4.58 12.71
N ALA A 82 2.37 -4.44 11.41
CA ALA A 82 1.48 -4.73 10.30
C ALA A 82 1.47 -6.22 9.91
N ILE A 83 2.46 -7.00 10.36
CA ILE A 83 2.69 -8.38 9.94
C ILE A 83 1.93 -9.34 10.86
N CYS A 84 1.13 -10.21 10.26
CA CYS A 84 0.45 -11.31 10.96
C CYS A 84 0.92 -12.66 10.40
N PHE A 85 1.43 -13.52 11.27
CA PHE A 85 1.81 -14.89 10.91
C PHE A 85 0.59 -15.82 11.00
N LEU A 86 0.25 -16.41 9.87
CA LEU A 86 -0.84 -17.38 9.75
C LEU A 86 -0.28 -18.80 9.87
N ASN A 87 -0.87 -19.56 10.80
CA ASN A 87 -0.58 -20.99 11.01
C ASN A 87 -1.27 -21.87 9.96
#